data_AF-A0A0F9G3A0-F1
#
_entry.id   AF-A0A0F9G3A0-F1
#
_cell.length_a   1.000
_cell.length_b   1.000
_cell.length_c   1.000
_cell.angle_alpha   90.00
_cell.angle_beta   90.00
_cell.angle_gamma   90.00
#
_symmetry.space_group_name_H-M   'P 1'
#
loop_
_entity.id
_entity.type
_entity.pdbx_description
1 polymer ?
#
loop_
_entity_poly.entity_id
_entity_poly.type
_entity_poly.pdbx_seq_one_letter_code
_entity_poly.pdbx_strand_id
1 'polypeptide(L)'
;MGSISAGDLVLLRDRQDAQYSIERLYGFGFPVIWKGRVNDGSIARGDQTVAYDTGALEAGFVFANIVTDMLVFVGSADGLDDKGRRRILSISGAEASGTFIFDWNDDVDWANNDFLTAVHFFPPWPRYPWFTITGPVFLKDGPSAALGGAGVVYVDQNEDPPPLVLMGPHYAGELSGGTLAVQLSAISSQAVADGATISSYAWTVVPTASASFDNAAIAAPIITFTA
;
A
#
# COMPACT_ATOMS: atom_id res chain seq x y z
N MET A 1 34.71 24.55 4.13
CA MET A 1 33.84 23.44 3.71
C MET A 1 32.85 24.00 2.71
N GLY A 2 32.74 23.40 1.52
CA GLY A 2 31.74 23.84 0.54
C GLY A 2 30.35 23.64 1.15
N SER A 3 29.59 24.72 1.32
CA SER A 3 28.19 24.63 1.74
C SER A 3 27.39 24.13 0.53
N ILE A 4 26.74 22.98 0.68
CA ILE A 4 25.72 22.54 -0.27
C ILE A 4 24.59 23.57 -0.19
N SER A 5 24.26 24.21 -1.31
CA SER A 5 23.18 25.20 -1.34
C SER A 5 21.82 24.52 -1.24
N ALA A 6 20.78 25.27 -0.86
CA ALA A 6 19.41 24.75 -0.88
C ALA A 6 19.00 24.26 -2.29
N GLY A 7 19.51 24.90 -3.35
CA GLY A 7 19.28 24.46 -4.73
C GLY A 7 19.97 23.14 -5.07
N ASP A 8 21.19 22.92 -4.56
CA ASP A 8 21.91 21.66 -4.75
C ASP A 8 21.22 20.49 -4.02
N LEU A 9 20.56 20.77 -2.88
CA LEU A 9 19.75 19.77 -2.17
C LEU A 9 18.48 19.37 -2.95
N VAL A 10 17.94 20.26 -3.79
CA VAL A 10 16.81 19.92 -4.68
C VAL A 10 17.27 18.94 -5.77
N LEU A 11 18.45 19.18 -6.37
CA LEU A 11 19.02 18.27 -7.37
C LEU A 11 19.29 16.87 -6.83
N LEU A 12 19.63 16.75 -5.54
CA LEU A 12 19.80 15.44 -4.88
C LEU A 12 18.47 14.69 -4.64
N ARG A 13 17.34 15.39 -4.72
CA ARG A 13 16.00 14.81 -4.57
C ARG A 13 15.35 14.50 -5.91
N ASP A 14 15.88 15.02 -7.01
CA ASP A 14 15.35 14.73 -8.34
C ASP A 14 15.59 13.26 -8.71
N ARG A 15 14.50 12.58 -9.07
CA ARG A 15 14.52 11.22 -9.59
C ARG A 15 15.49 11.15 -10.77
N GLN A 16 16.44 10.22 -10.69
CA GLN A 16 17.33 9.93 -11.81
C GLN A 16 16.71 8.84 -12.66
N ASP A 17 16.51 9.09 -13.96
CA ASP A 17 15.88 8.13 -14.89
C ASP A 17 16.63 6.78 -14.97
N ALA A 18 17.90 6.76 -14.56
CA ALA A 18 18.72 5.55 -14.46
C ALA A 18 18.49 4.73 -13.17
N GLN A 19 17.80 5.26 -12.16
CA GLN A 19 17.46 4.58 -10.91
C GLN A 19 16.05 3.99 -11.01
N TYR A 20 15.96 2.74 -11.44
CA TYR A 20 14.72 1.97 -11.42
C TYR A 20 14.99 0.54 -10.94
N SER A 21 14.09 0.03 -10.12
CA SER A 21 14.03 -1.39 -9.80
C SER A 21 13.21 -2.08 -10.88
N ILE A 22 13.82 -3.02 -11.59
CA ILE A 22 13.10 -3.87 -12.54
C ILE A 22 12.30 -4.91 -11.75
N GLU A 23 11.05 -4.60 -11.45
CA GLU A 23 10.08 -5.57 -10.93
C GLU A 23 9.53 -6.37 -12.12
N ARG A 24 10.19 -7.47 -12.47
CA ARG A 24 9.71 -8.40 -13.51
C ARG A 24 9.31 -9.71 -12.87
N LEU A 25 8.02 -9.92 -12.61
CA LEU A 25 7.41 -11.25 -12.67
C LEU A 25 5.87 -11.23 -12.63
N TYR A 26 5.17 -10.58 -13.56
CA TYR A 26 3.74 -10.88 -13.75
C TYR A 26 3.36 -10.78 -15.24
N GLY A 27 2.73 -11.83 -15.77
CA GLY A 27 2.22 -11.90 -17.15
C GLY A 27 0.88 -11.16 -17.35
N PHE A 28 0.25 -10.73 -16.25
CA PHE A 28 -0.93 -9.88 -16.22
C PHE A 28 -0.67 -8.77 -15.21
N GLY A 29 -0.88 -7.50 -15.60
CA GLY A 29 -0.73 -6.36 -14.69
C GLY A 29 -1.66 -6.49 -13.47
N PHE A 30 -1.32 -5.78 -12.40
CA PHE A 30 -2.17 -5.74 -11.21
C PHE A 30 -3.44 -4.92 -11.48
N PRO A 31 -4.60 -5.32 -10.94
CA PRO A 31 -5.83 -4.59 -11.20
C PRO A 31 -5.78 -3.21 -10.53
N VAL A 32 -6.15 -2.18 -11.28
CA VAL A 32 -6.44 -0.85 -10.75
C VAL A 32 -7.73 -0.94 -9.94
N ILE A 33 -7.74 -0.35 -8.75
CA ILE A 33 -8.91 -0.37 -7.85
C ILE A 33 -9.62 0.98 -7.82
N TRP A 34 -8.84 2.06 -7.95
CA TRP A 34 -9.32 3.42 -7.80
C TRP A 34 -8.41 4.38 -8.53
N LYS A 35 -9.01 5.45 -9.06
CA LYS A 35 -8.32 6.57 -9.70
C LYS A 35 -8.84 7.88 -9.15
N GLY A 36 -8.00 8.87 -9.00
CA GLY A 36 -8.40 10.24 -8.64
C GLY A 36 -7.28 11.23 -8.93
N ARG A 37 -7.41 12.44 -8.40
CA ARG A 37 -6.44 13.50 -8.63
C ARG A 37 -6.06 14.20 -7.35
N VAL A 38 -4.80 14.66 -7.28
CA VAL A 38 -4.34 15.55 -6.23
C VAL A 38 -5.15 16.84 -6.28
N ASN A 39 -5.69 17.25 -5.14
CA ASN A 39 -6.50 18.45 -4.98
C ASN A 39 -5.86 19.39 -3.95
N ASP A 40 -4.65 19.85 -4.28
CA ASP A 40 -3.89 20.78 -3.46
C ASP A 40 -2.95 21.61 -4.35
N GLY A 41 -3.20 22.92 -4.42
CA GLY A 41 -2.38 23.87 -5.18
C GLY A 41 -1.06 24.25 -4.51
N SER A 42 -0.91 23.92 -3.23
CA SER A 42 0.22 24.26 -2.38
C SER A 42 1.07 23.06 -1.97
N ILE A 43 0.69 21.85 -2.37
CA ILE A 43 1.43 20.63 -2.07
C ILE A 43 2.89 20.75 -2.52
N ALA A 44 3.80 20.39 -1.63
CA ALA A 44 5.23 20.42 -1.86
C ALA A 44 5.84 19.02 -1.76
N ARG A 45 7.06 18.89 -2.30
CA ARG A 45 7.86 17.67 -2.12
C ARG A 45 8.08 17.40 -0.63
N GLY A 46 7.89 16.14 -0.23
CA GLY A 46 8.00 15.71 1.17
C GLY A 46 6.68 15.77 1.96
N ASP A 47 5.63 16.38 1.43
CA ASP A 47 4.32 16.40 2.07
C ASP A 47 3.68 15.01 2.01
N GLN A 48 3.63 14.32 3.16
CA GLN A 48 3.05 12.97 3.22
C GLN A 48 1.54 12.98 3.13
N THR A 49 0.89 14.06 3.57
CA THR A 49 -0.57 14.20 3.57
C THR A 49 -1.01 14.83 2.26
N VAL A 50 -1.71 14.06 1.42
CA VAL A 50 -2.11 14.45 0.08
C VAL A 50 -3.63 14.42 -0.03
N ALA A 51 -4.24 15.60 -0.17
CA ALA A 51 -5.67 15.71 -0.46
C ALA A 51 -5.94 15.28 -1.90
N TYR A 52 -7.07 14.60 -2.11
CA TYR A 52 -7.52 14.22 -3.45
C TYR A 52 -8.99 14.55 -3.67
N ASP A 53 -9.35 14.64 -4.94
CA ASP A 53 -10.71 14.74 -5.44
C ASP A 53 -10.90 13.84 -6.67
N THR A 54 -12.08 13.96 -7.29
CA THR A 54 -12.46 13.28 -8.54
C THR A 54 -12.26 11.77 -8.51
N GLY A 55 -12.26 11.19 -7.31
CA GLY A 55 -12.00 9.78 -7.12
C GLY A 55 -13.13 8.92 -7.67
N ALA A 56 -12.77 7.81 -8.30
CA ALA A 56 -13.67 6.85 -8.90
C ALA A 56 -13.11 5.43 -8.74
N LEU A 57 -13.97 4.51 -8.32
CA LEU A 57 -13.63 3.08 -8.21
C LEU A 57 -13.74 2.38 -9.57
N GLU A 58 -12.85 1.43 -9.81
CA GLU A 58 -13.02 0.47 -10.89
C GLU A 58 -14.15 -0.52 -10.54
N ALA A 59 -14.79 -1.07 -11.57
CA ALA A 59 -15.95 -1.95 -11.38
C ALA A 59 -15.61 -3.16 -10.49
N GLY A 60 -16.45 -3.40 -9.48
CA GLY A 60 -16.28 -4.52 -8.54
C GLY A 60 -15.47 -4.20 -7.28
N PHE A 61 -14.89 -3.00 -7.18
CA PHE A 61 -14.21 -2.52 -5.98
C PHE A 61 -15.10 -1.58 -5.16
N VAL A 62 -14.84 -1.54 -3.85
CA VAL A 62 -15.39 -0.56 -2.91
C VAL A 62 -14.25 0.24 -2.30
N PHE A 63 -14.54 1.45 -1.80
CA PHE A 63 -13.52 2.32 -1.24
C PHE A 63 -12.73 1.67 -0.08
N ALA A 64 -13.38 0.82 0.70
CA ALA A 64 -12.74 0.03 1.76
C ALA A 64 -11.72 -1.00 1.26
N ASN A 65 -11.65 -1.28 -0.04
CA ASN A 65 -10.61 -2.12 -0.62
C ASN A 65 -9.28 -1.37 -0.76
N ILE A 66 -9.25 -0.04 -0.68
CA ILE A 66 -8.01 0.72 -0.64
C ILE A 66 -7.48 0.68 0.79
N VAL A 67 -6.37 -0.04 1.01
CA VAL A 67 -5.82 -0.28 2.35
C VAL A 67 -4.35 0.12 2.43
N THR A 68 -3.84 0.22 3.65
CA THR A 68 -2.43 0.44 3.95
C THR A 68 -1.53 -0.59 3.25
N ASP A 69 -0.31 -0.18 2.92
CA ASP A 69 0.72 -0.93 2.21
C ASP A 69 0.45 -1.20 0.71
N MET A 70 -0.71 -0.77 0.17
CA MET A 70 -0.97 -0.81 -1.27
C MET A 70 -0.15 0.22 -2.05
N LEU A 71 0.11 -0.09 -3.32
CA LEU A 71 0.81 0.77 -4.27
C LEU A 71 -0.12 1.79 -4.92
N VAL A 72 0.35 3.04 -4.98
CA VAL A 72 -0.24 4.12 -5.76
C VAL A 72 0.77 4.64 -6.77
N PHE A 73 0.36 4.72 -8.03
CA PHE A 73 1.08 5.45 -9.06
C PHE A 73 0.74 6.93 -8.99
N VAL A 74 1.78 7.75 -9.07
CA VAL A 74 1.66 9.21 -9.22
C VAL A 74 2.14 9.54 -10.61
N GLY A 75 1.28 10.17 -11.40
CA GLY A 75 1.58 10.43 -12.81
C GLY A 75 1.08 11.77 -13.33
N SER A 76 1.70 12.20 -14.43
CA SER A 76 1.24 13.36 -15.20
C SER A 76 -0.01 13.08 -16.03
N ALA A 77 -0.35 11.80 -16.24
CA ALA A 77 -1.56 11.33 -16.91
C ALA A 77 -2.13 10.07 -16.23
N ASP A 78 -3.39 9.74 -16.52
CA ASP A 78 -4.08 8.58 -15.94
C ASP A 78 -3.32 7.27 -16.19
N GLY A 79 -3.10 6.50 -15.13
CA GLY A 79 -2.42 5.21 -15.15
C GLY A 79 -0.89 5.26 -15.31
N LEU A 80 -0.28 6.43 -15.43
CA LEU A 80 1.18 6.58 -15.46
C LEU A 80 1.77 6.68 -14.05
N ASP A 81 3.03 6.26 -13.92
CA ASP A 81 3.86 6.34 -12.71
C ASP A 81 5.16 7.15 -12.95
N ASP A 82 5.12 8.05 -13.93
CA ASP A 82 6.26 8.84 -14.38
C ASP A 82 6.79 9.78 -13.30
N LYS A 83 5.90 10.33 -12.47
CA LYS A 83 6.30 11.14 -11.30
C LYS A 83 6.79 10.27 -10.15
N GLY A 84 6.17 9.11 -9.94
CA GLY A 84 6.68 8.14 -8.97
C GLY A 84 5.65 7.12 -8.52
N ARG A 85 6.08 6.34 -7.52
CA ARG A 85 5.30 5.28 -6.88
C ARG A 85 5.31 5.51 -5.38
N ARG A 86 4.17 5.32 -4.74
CA ARG A 86 4.02 5.53 -3.30
C ARG A 86 3.31 4.38 -2.63
N ARG A 87 3.68 4.16 -1.38
CA ARG A 87 2.97 3.25 -0.49
C ARG A 87 1.96 4.03 0.34
N ILE A 88 0.73 3.54 0.40
CA ILE A 88 -0.30 4.10 1.28
C ILE A 88 0.05 3.74 2.73
N LEU A 89 0.21 4.72 3.60
CA LEU A 89 0.30 4.51 5.05
C LEU A 89 -1.11 4.55 5.68
N SER A 90 -1.94 5.48 5.22
CA SER A 90 -3.35 5.53 5.59
C SER A 90 -4.17 6.25 4.54
N ILE A 91 -5.48 6.04 4.58
CA ILE A 91 -6.46 6.73 3.75
C ILE A 91 -7.67 7.10 4.60
N SER A 92 -8.25 8.27 4.33
CA SER A 92 -9.48 8.74 4.96
C SER A 92 -10.34 9.50 3.96
N GLY A 93 -11.63 9.64 4.26
CA GLY A 93 -12.61 10.29 3.39
C GLY A 93 -13.55 9.30 2.71
N ALA A 94 -13.89 9.57 1.46
CA ALA A 94 -14.81 8.77 0.66
C ALA A 94 -14.28 8.61 -0.77
N GLU A 95 -14.93 7.77 -1.57
CA GLU A 95 -14.54 7.48 -2.96
C GLU A 95 -14.18 8.74 -3.76
N ALA A 96 -15.03 9.77 -3.71
CA ALA A 96 -14.90 10.97 -4.54
C ALA A 96 -13.87 11.99 -4.01
N SER A 97 -13.60 12.01 -2.70
CA SER A 97 -12.67 12.97 -2.09
C SER A 97 -12.22 12.54 -0.70
N GLY A 98 -10.99 12.92 -0.35
CA GLY A 98 -10.39 12.58 0.92
C GLY A 98 -8.92 12.89 0.99
N THR A 99 -8.21 12.10 1.81
CA THR A 99 -6.78 12.28 2.05
C THR A 99 -6.07 10.93 2.05
N PHE A 100 -4.99 10.85 1.28
CA PHE A 100 -3.98 9.82 1.43
C PHE A 100 -2.87 10.33 2.34
N ILE A 101 -2.34 9.45 3.18
CA ILE A 101 -1.03 9.65 3.79
C ILE A 101 -0.07 8.64 3.16
N PHE A 102 0.95 9.14 2.49
CA PHE A 102 1.97 8.33 1.82
C PHE A 102 3.23 8.17 2.67
N ASP A 103 4.08 7.22 2.26
CA ASP A 103 5.42 7.06 2.79
C ASP A 103 6.36 8.22 2.41
N TRP A 104 7.66 8.06 2.65
CA TRP A 104 8.63 9.10 2.34
C TRP A 104 8.59 9.43 0.84
N ASN A 105 8.39 10.71 0.50
CA ASN A 105 8.03 11.08 -0.86
C ASN A 105 8.79 12.29 -1.45
N ASP A 106 9.98 12.59 -0.93
CA ASP A 106 10.84 13.70 -1.40
C ASP A 106 11.18 13.65 -2.90
N ASP A 107 11.11 12.47 -3.53
CA ASP A 107 11.38 12.24 -4.96
C ASP A 107 10.20 12.52 -5.89
N VAL A 108 8.98 12.74 -5.36
CA VAL A 108 7.81 13.06 -6.19
C VAL A 108 7.64 14.58 -6.24
N ASP A 109 7.68 15.11 -7.46
CA ASP A 109 7.37 16.50 -7.75
C ASP A 109 5.85 16.70 -7.84
N TRP A 110 5.22 16.81 -6.67
CA TRP A 110 3.78 16.98 -6.55
C TRP A 110 3.30 18.24 -7.27
N ALA A 111 2.20 18.12 -7.98
CA ALA A 111 1.46 19.23 -8.54
C ALA A 111 -0.05 18.99 -8.39
N ASN A 112 -0.80 20.08 -8.34
CA ASN A 112 -2.26 20.00 -8.39
C ASN A 112 -2.72 19.31 -9.67
N ASN A 113 -3.77 18.50 -9.58
CA ASN A 113 -4.30 17.63 -10.65
C ASN A 113 -3.38 16.48 -11.09
N ASP A 114 -2.30 16.17 -10.38
CA ASP A 114 -1.57 14.93 -10.63
C ASP A 114 -2.49 13.72 -10.48
N PHE A 115 -2.30 12.73 -11.34
CA PHE A 115 -3.11 11.52 -11.34
C PHE A 115 -2.63 10.55 -10.28
N LEU A 116 -3.57 10.06 -9.48
CA LEU A 116 -3.36 9.03 -8.48
C LEU A 116 -4.05 7.76 -8.95
N THR A 117 -3.31 6.67 -9.11
CA THR A 117 -3.87 5.36 -9.49
C THR A 117 -3.52 4.34 -8.42
N ALA A 118 -4.52 3.93 -7.62
CA ALA A 118 -4.33 2.88 -6.64
C ALA A 118 -4.45 1.51 -7.31
N VAL A 119 -3.53 0.62 -6.97
CA VAL A 119 -3.38 -0.69 -7.59
C VAL A 119 -3.44 -1.75 -6.49
N HIS A 120 -4.14 -2.87 -6.76
CA HIS A 120 -4.21 -4.00 -5.83
C HIS A 120 -2.90 -4.81 -5.83
N PHE A 121 -1.84 -4.17 -5.35
CA PHE A 121 -0.50 -4.73 -5.28
C PHE A 121 0.21 -4.24 -4.03
N PHE A 122 0.94 -5.15 -3.39
CA PHE A 122 1.68 -4.93 -2.15
C PHE A 122 3.15 -5.28 -2.38
N PRO A 123 3.95 -4.38 -2.99
CA PRO A 123 5.37 -4.61 -3.14
C PRO A 123 6.07 -4.67 -1.79
N PRO A 124 7.26 -5.32 -1.70
CA PRO A 124 8.12 -5.13 -0.53
C PRO A 124 8.59 -3.68 -0.47
N TRP A 125 8.16 -2.95 0.57
CA TRP A 125 8.57 -1.57 0.79
C TRP A 125 9.51 -1.45 1.99
N PRO A 126 10.61 -0.66 1.87
CA PRO A 126 11.39 -0.29 3.04
C PRO A 126 10.55 0.54 4.01
N ARG A 127 10.71 0.28 5.32
CA ARG A 127 10.19 1.14 6.38
C ARG A 127 11.31 2.02 6.92
N TYR A 128 11.29 3.29 6.52
CA TYR A 128 12.39 4.22 6.83
C TYR A 128 12.36 4.63 8.30
N PRO A 129 13.51 4.65 9.00
CA PRO A 129 13.59 5.19 10.35
C PRO A 129 13.42 6.72 10.33
N TRP A 130 12.80 7.25 11.38
CA TRP A 130 12.63 8.68 11.58
C TRP A 130 12.86 9.03 13.05
N PHE A 131 13.51 10.16 13.32
CA PHE A 131 13.80 10.63 14.67
C PHE A 131 13.84 12.17 14.69
N THR A 132 13.53 12.75 15.84
CA THR A 132 13.70 14.20 16.07
C THR A 132 14.97 14.48 16.85
N ILE A 133 15.45 15.72 16.77
CA ILE A 133 16.60 16.16 17.57
C ILE A 133 16.23 16.35 19.06
N THR A 134 14.94 16.45 19.36
CA THR A 134 14.40 16.96 20.63
C THR A 134 13.91 15.87 21.58
N GLY A 135 14.05 14.59 21.24
CA GLY A 135 13.75 13.49 22.16
C GLY A 135 14.03 12.09 21.58
N PRO A 136 14.03 11.05 22.41
CA PRO A 136 14.38 9.67 22.01
C PRO A 136 13.22 8.96 21.30
N VAL A 137 12.44 9.67 20.48
CA VAL A 137 11.32 9.05 19.77
C VAL A 137 11.83 8.52 18.43
N PHE A 138 12.01 7.22 18.37
CA PHE A 138 12.30 6.50 17.14
C PHE A 138 10.99 6.03 16.51
N LEU A 139 10.66 6.60 15.35
CA LEU A 139 9.50 6.22 14.55
C LEU A 139 9.95 5.48 13.29
N LYS A 140 8.99 4.78 12.68
CA LYS A 140 9.08 4.25 11.31
C LYS A 140 8.08 4.97 10.43
N ASP A 141 8.41 5.16 9.15
CA ASP A 141 7.53 5.71 8.12
C ASP A 141 7.17 7.21 8.28
N GLY A 142 8.07 7.97 8.91
CA GLY A 142 8.01 9.44 8.96
C GLY A 142 7.56 10.00 10.32
N PRO A 143 7.17 11.28 10.35
CA PRO A 143 6.68 11.94 11.57
C PRO A 143 5.34 11.37 12.05
N SER A 144 4.98 11.60 13.31
CA SER A 144 3.71 11.18 13.88
C SER A 144 2.50 11.92 13.27
N ALA A 145 1.28 11.42 13.52
CA ALA A 145 0.04 12.07 13.10
C ALA A 145 -0.10 13.53 13.58
N ALA A 146 0.43 13.87 14.75
CA ALA A 146 0.42 15.23 15.26
C ALA A 146 1.26 16.22 14.42
N LEU A 147 2.14 15.69 13.58
CA LEU A 147 3.03 16.43 12.68
C LEU A 147 2.67 16.18 11.21
N GLY A 148 1.49 15.65 10.91
CA GLY A 148 1.01 15.45 9.54
C GLY A 148 1.57 14.22 8.82
N GLY A 149 2.13 13.25 9.56
CA GLY A 149 2.56 11.96 9.01
C GLY A 149 1.74 10.78 9.53
N ALA A 150 2.18 9.57 9.21
CA ALA A 150 1.61 8.31 9.75
C ALA A 150 2.68 7.45 10.42
N GLY A 151 3.68 8.11 11.01
CA GLY A 151 4.81 7.46 11.66
C GLY A 151 4.38 6.56 12.81
N VAL A 152 4.89 5.33 12.80
CA VAL A 152 4.60 4.30 13.81
C VAL A 152 5.70 4.27 14.86
N VAL A 153 5.33 4.28 16.14
CA VAL A 153 6.30 4.18 17.23
C VAL A 153 6.95 2.81 17.21
N TYR A 154 8.28 2.80 17.28
CA TYR A 154 9.03 1.57 17.45
C TYR A 154 9.07 1.21 18.94
N VAL A 155 8.31 0.21 19.34
CA VAL A 155 8.15 -0.22 20.73
C VAL A 155 8.69 -1.63 20.91
N ASP A 156 8.11 -2.59 20.21
CA ASP A 156 8.26 -4.02 20.47
C ASP A 156 8.43 -4.84 19.19
N GLN A 157 8.61 -4.23 18.01
CA GLN A 157 8.57 -4.96 16.74
C GLN A 157 9.68 -6.03 16.59
N ASN A 158 10.69 -6.04 17.48
CA ASN A 158 11.68 -7.12 17.58
C ASN A 158 11.36 -8.14 18.69
N GLU A 159 10.54 -7.78 19.67
CA GLU A 159 10.13 -8.63 20.79
C GLU A 159 8.85 -9.41 20.43
N ASP A 160 7.88 -8.74 19.78
CA ASP A 160 6.60 -9.27 19.31
C ASP A 160 6.42 -9.08 17.79
N PRO A 161 7.25 -9.72 16.94
CA PRO A 161 7.07 -9.64 15.50
C PRO A 161 5.72 -10.23 15.06
N PRO A 162 5.06 -9.66 14.03
CA PRO A 162 3.84 -10.22 13.46
C PRO A 162 4.10 -11.64 12.90
N PRO A 163 3.07 -12.49 12.81
CA PRO A 163 3.22 -13.84 12.29
C PRO A 163 3.64 -13.84 10.81
N LEU A 164 4.43 -14.84 10.43
CA LEU A 164 4.74 -15.13 9.04
C LEU A 164 3.57 -15.92 8.42
N VAL A 165 2.88 -15.29 7.47
CA VAL A 165 1.77 -15.91 6.73
C VAL A 165 2.31 -16.71 5.54
N LEU A 166 1.94 -17.99 5.45
CA LEU A 166 2.34 -18.90 4.36
C LEU A 166 1.10 -19.57 3.77
N MET A 167 0.67 -19.13 2.57
CA MET A 167 -0.61 -19.50 1.95
C MET A 167 -0.54 -20.59 0.87
N GLY A 168 0.61 -21.21 0.69
CA GLY A 168 0.82 -22.22 -0.35
C GLY A 168 0.90 -21.63 -1.77
N PRO A 169 0.81 -22.47 -2.81
CA PRO A 169 0.98 -22.05 -4.20
C PRO A 169 -0.22 -21.27 -4.74
N HIS A 170 0.01 -20.49 -5.81
CA HIS A 170 -1.06 -19.87 -6.58
C HIS A 170 -1.98 -20.92 -7.21
N TYR A 171 -3.26 -20.56 -7.36
CA TYR A 171 -4.27 -21.41 -7.98
C TYR A 171 -4.86 -20.74 -9.23
N ALA A 172 -5.10 -21.53 -10.27
CA ALA A 172 -5.87 -21.14 -11.45
C ALA A 172 -6.77 -22.31 -11.86
N GLY A 173 -8.01 -22.01 -12.24
CA GLY A 173 -9.00 -23.01 -12.63
C GLY A 173 -10.15 -22.40 -13.43
N GLU A 174 -10.98 -23.26 -14.02
CA GLU A 174 -12.16 -22.86 -14.80
C GLU A 174 -13.44 -23.13 -14.00
N LEU A 175 -14.48 -22.32 -14.24
CA LEU A 175 -15.80 -22.56 -13.68
C LEU A 175 -16.43 -23.80 -14.32
N SER A 176 -16.83 -24.77 -13.50
CA SER A 176 -17.60 -25.93 -13.93
C SER A 176 -19.03 -25.82 -13.39
N GLY A 177 -20.02 -25.84 -14.28
CA GLY A 177 -21.42 -25.61 -13.90
C GLY A 177 -21.66 -24.24 -13.27
N GLY A 178 -20.84 -23.23 -13.61
CA GLY A 178 -20.92 -21.88 -13.05
C GLY A 178 -20.28 -21.72 -11.67
N THR A 179 -19.52 -22.72 -11.20
CA THR A 179 -18.86 -22.66 -9.89
C THR A 179 -17.40 -23.15 -9.94
N LEU A 180 -16.55 -22.60 -9.07
CA LEU A 180 -15.18 -23.07 -8.82
C LEU A 180 -14.92 -23.02 -7.32
N ALA A 181 -14.55 -24.15 -6.72
CA ALA A 181 -14.17 -24.21 -5.31
C ALA A 181 -12.66 -24.44 -5.19
N VAL A 182 -12.00 -23.65 -4.35
CA VAL A 182 -10.55 -23.69 -4.12
C VAL A 182 -10.29 -23.86 -2.64
N GLN A 183 -9.57 -24.93 -2.28
CA GLN A 183 -9.06 -25.11 -0.93
C GLN A 183 -7.83 -24.24 -0.72
N LEU A 184 -7.91 -23.29 0.21
CA LEU A 184 -6.79 -22.48 0.65
C LEU A 184 -6.14 -23.12 1.88
N SER A 185 -4.87 -22.81 2.15
CA SER A 185 -4.20 -23.29 3.36
C SER A 185 -3.14 -22.31 3.84
N ALA A 186 -3.35 -21.80 5.05
CA ALA A 186 -2.38 -21.06 5.85
C ALA A 186 -1.81 -21.91 7.00
N ILE A 187 -1.99 -23.24 6.98
CA ILE A 187 -1.59 -24.15 8.07
C ILE A 187 -0.09 -24.08 8.38
N SER A 188 0.73 -23.76 7.38
CA SER A 188 2.19 -23.64 7.54
C SER A 188 2.63 -22.29 8.08
N SER A 189 1.72 -21.34 8.30
CA SER A 189 2.03 -20.04 8.89
C SER A 189 2.62 -20.20 10.30
N GLN A 190 3.49 -19.28 10.71
CA GLN A 190 4.22 -19.37 11.97
C GLN A 190 4.08 -18.09 12.79
N ALA A 191 3.85 -18.23 14.09
CA ALA A 191 4.13 -17.17 15.04
C ALA A 191 5.64 -17.07 15.20
N VAL A 192 6.21 -15.86 15.07
CA VAL A 192 7.66 -15.65 15.04
C VAL A 192 8.22 -15.31 16.43
N ALA A 193 7.39 -14.74 17.31
CA ALA A 193 7.76 -14.45 18.69
C ALA A 193 7.86 -15.73 19.54
N ASP A 194 8.79 -15.75 20.51
CA ASP A 194 9.03 -16.91 21.36
C ASP A 194 7.79 -17.25 22.21
N GLY A 195 7.39 -18.52 22.21
CA GLY A 195 6.18 -19.00 22.89
C GLY A 195 4.84 -18.50 22.33
N ALA A 196 4.83 -17.72 21.25
CA ALA A 196 3.60 -17.20 20.66
C ALA A 196 2.85 -18.27 19.84
N THR A 197 1.54 -18.09 19.72
CA THR A 197 0.66 -18.94 18.90
C THR A 197 -0.25 -18.06 18.03
N ILE A 198 -0.63 -18.58 16.86
CA ILE A 198 -1.60 -17.90 15.99
C ILE A 198 -2.98 -18.03 16.64
N SER A 199 -3.55 -16.90 17.08
CA SER A 199 -4.82 -16.86 17.81
C SER A 199 -6.06 -16.88 16.91
N SER A 200 -5.93 -16.43 15.67
CA SER A 200 -7.04 -16.34 14.72
C SER A 200 -6.54 -16.28 13.27
N TYR A 201 -7.45 -16.62 12.34
CA TYR A 201 -7.27 -16.42 10.91
C TYR A 201 -8.38 -15.49 10.40
N ALA A 202 -8.08 -14.72 9.36
CA ALA A 202 -9.06 -13.89 8.69
C ALA A 202 -8.80 -13.93 7.19
N TRP A 203 -9.78 -14.39 6.43
CA TRP A 203 -9.72 -14.44 4.98
C TRP A 203 -10.69 -13.43 4.38
N THR A 204 -10.22 -12.70 3.39
CA THR A 204 -11.01 -11.78 2.59
C THR A 204 -10.77 -12.09 1.11
N VAL A 205 -11.77 -11.76 0.29
CA VAL A 205 -11.68 -11.89 -1.17
C VAL A 205 -11.96 -10.53 -1.77
N VAL A 206 -11.15 -10.14 -2.75
CA VAL A 206 -11.27 -8.89 -3.48
C VAL A 206 -11.09 -9.19 -4.98
N PRO A 207 -12.03 -8.79 -5.85
CA PRO A 207 -13.32 -8.17 -5.53
C PRO A 207 -14.24 -9.13 -4.75
N THR A 208 -15.12 -8.59 -3.90
CA THR A 208 -16.00 -9.40 -3.04
C THR A 208 -17.18 -10.03 -3.78
N ALA A 209 -17.48 -9.56 -5.00
CA ALA A 209 -18.58 -10.08 -5.79
C ALA A 209 -18.33 -11.53 -6.20
N SER A 210 -19.38 -12.36 -6.08
CA SER A 210 -19.40 -13.75 -6.58
C SER A 210 -18.35 -14.69 -5.98
N ALA A 211 -17.90 -14.42 -4.75
CA ALA A 211 -17.05 -15.31 -3.99
C ALA A 211 -17.50 -15.43 -2.53
N SER A 212 -17.43 -16.63 -1.96
CA SER A 212 -17.75 -16.86 -0.54
C SER A 212 -16.82 -17.88 0.08
N PHE A 213 -16.54 -17.72 1.37
CA PHE A 213 -15.82 -18.70 2.17
C PHE A 213 -16.80 -19.59 2.92
N ASP A 214 -16.47 -20.87 3.06
CA ASP A 214 -17.16 -21.78 3.97
C ASP A 214 -16.98 -21.35 5.45
N ASN A 215 -15.77 -20.92 5.81
CA ASN A 215 -15.43 -20.33 7.10
C ASN A 215 -14.17 -19.46 6.99
N ALA A 216 -14.32 -18.14 6.90
CA ALA A 216 -13.20 -17.21 6.78
C ALA A 216 -12.32 -17.08 8.04
N ALA A 217 -12.59 -17.83 9.12
CA ALA A 217 -11.91 -17.73 10.41
C ALA A 217 -10.97 -18.92 10.72
N ILE A 218 -10.77 -19.84 9.78
CA ILE A 218 -9.92 -21.03 9.97
C ILE A 218 -8.67 -20.98 9.09
N ALA A 219 -7.68 -21.81 9.44
CA ALA A 219 -6.41 -21.89 8.71
C ALA A 219 -6.55 -22.40 7.26
N ALA A 220 -7.58 -23.20 6.97
CA ALA A 220 -7.75 -23.84 5.67
C ALA A 220 -9.21 -23.78 5.21
N PRO A 221 -9.69 -22.60 4.79
CA PRO A 221 -11.03 -22.45 4.25
C PRO A 221 -11.11 -22.92 2.80
N ILE A 222 -12.33 -23.16 2.35
CA ILE A 222 -12.69 -23.30 0.94
C ILE A 222 -13.32 -21.98 0.49
N ILE A 223 -12.74 -21.36 -0.54
CA ILE A 223 -13.38 -20.27 -1.26
C ILE A 223 -14.14 -20.84 -2.47
N THR A 224 -15.39 -20.42 -2.65
CA THR A 224 -16.23 -20.77 -3.80
C THR A 224 -16.51 -19.54 -4.62
N PHE A 225 -16.15 -19.56 -5.90
CA PHE A 225 -16.49 -18.58 -6.91
C PHE A 225 -17.72 -19.01 -7.69
N THR A 226 -18.61 -18.07 -8.02
CA THR A 226 -19.81 -18.29 -8.84
C THR A 226 -19.82 -17.36 -10.05
N ALA A 227 -20.45 -17.79 -11.15
CA ALA A 227 -20.72 -16.94 -12.31
C ALA A 227 -21.81 -15.89 -12.02
#